data_AF-A0A967QPZ0-F1
#
_entry.id   AF-A0A967QPZ0-F1
#
_cell.length_a   1.000
_cell.length_b   1.000
_cell.length_c   1.000
_cell.angle_alpha   90.00
_cell.angle_beta   90.00
_cell.angle_gamma   90.00
#
_symmetry.space_group_name_H-M   'P 1'
#
loop_
_entity.id
_entity.type
_entity.pdbx_description
1 polymer ?
#
loop_
_entity_poly.entity_id
_entity_poly.type
_entity_poly.pdbx_seq_one_letter_code
_entity_poly.pdbx_strand_id
1 'polypeptide(L)'
;NLEDLIRTVRETPHDLGVAFDGDADRLGAVDENGHIVRGDMILLLFGLDLLEKRGPGQKLVFDVKCSQALPEVFEAAGGEPIMWKTGHSLQ
;
A
#
# COMPACT_ATOMS: atom_id res chain seq x y z
N ASN A 1 -2.44 -16.75 -6.09
CA ASN A 1 -3.40 -15.87 -6.81
C ASN A 1 -2.77 -14.78 -7.67
N LEU A 2 -1.47 -14.45 -7.56
CA LEU A 2 -0.82 -13.44 -8.42
C LEU A 2 0.11 -14.04 -9.50
N GLU A 3 0.21 -15.36 -9.61
CA GLU A 3 1.18 -16.03 -10.49
C GLU A 3 1.01 -15.67 -11.97
N ASP A 4 -0.24 -15.65 -12.46
CA ASP A 4 -0.51 -15.27 -13.84
C ASP A 4 -0.18 -13.80 -14.10
N LEU A 5 -0.52 -12.89 -13.17
CA LEU A 5 -0.18 -11.47 -13.28
C LEU A 5 1.33 -11.26 -13.32
N ILE A 6 2.07 -11.93 -12.43
CA ILE A 6 3.54 -11.89 -12.36
C ILE A 6 4.15 -12.40 -13.67
N ARG A 7 3.63 -13.51 -14.21
CA ARG A 7 4.09 -14.05 -15.50
C ARG A 7 3.86 -13.03 -16.62
N THR A 8 2.66 -12.46 -16.72
CA THR A 8 2.31 -11.49 -17.77
C THR A 8 3.22 -10.26 -17.73
N VAL A 9 3.44 -9.68 -16.55
CA VAL A 9 4.31 -8.49 -16.41
C VAL A 9 5.76 -8.80 -16.79
N ARG A 10 6.24 -10.02 -16.57
CA ARG A 10 7.60 -10.44 -16.97
C ARG A 10 7.74 -10.76 -18.46
N GLU A 11 6.70 -11.26 -19.09
CA GLU A 11 6.73 -11.71 -20.50
C GLU A 11 6.64 -10.55 -21.50
N THR A 12 6.12 -9.40 -21.07
CA THR A 12 5.82 -8.26 -21.93
C THR A 12 6.14 -6.97 -21.20
N PRO A 13 6.63 -5.91 -21.88
CA PRO A 13 7.07 -4.69 -21.22
C PRO A 13 5.87 -3.94 -20.61
N HIS A 14 5.61 -4.21 -19.34
CA HIS A 14 4.60 -3.55 -18.53
C HIS A 14 5.29 -2.87 -17.35
N ASP A 15 4.88 -1.65 -17.05
CA ASP A 15 5.47 -0.88 -15.95
C ASP A 15 4.87 -1.27 -14.58
N LEU A 16 3.66 -1.86 -14.56
CA LEU A 16 2.92 -2.21 -13.36
C LEU A 16 1.84 -3.26 -13.66
N GLY A 17 1.62 -4.19 -12.74
CA GLY A 17 0.45 -5.07 -12.73
C GLY A 17 -0.45 -4.83 -11.51
N VAL A 18 -1.77 -4.89 -11.70
CA VAL A 18 -2.78 -4.76 -10.63
C VAL A 18 -3.77 -5.91 -10.70
N ALA A 19 -4.12 -6.47 -9.54
CA ALA A 19 -5.17 -7.46 -9.37
C ALA A 19 -6.16 -7.00 -8.29
N PHE A 20 -7.42 -7.35 -8.47
CA PHE A 20 -8.49 -7.16 -7.49
C PHE A 20 -8.93 -8.51 -6.92
N ASP A 21 -9.54 -8.48 -5.74
CA ASP A 21 -10.25 -9.64 -5.22
C ASP A 21 -11.71 -9.70 -5.74
N GLY A 22 -12.53 -10.59 -5.18
CA GLY A 22 -13.81 -10.98 -5.78
C GLY A 22 -14.88 -9.88 -5.82
N ASP A 23 -14.89 -8.99 -4.84
CA ASP A 23 -15.79 -7.83 -4.74
C ASP A 23 -15.04 -6.49 -4.89
N ALA A 24 -13.74 -6.54 -5.22
CA ALA A 24 -12.87 -5.41 -5.53
C ALA A 24 -12.71 -4.40 -4.39
N ASP A 25 -12.84 -4.83 -3.14
CA ASP A 25 -12.51 -4.01 -1.97
C ASP A 25 -11.01 -4.05 -1.62
N ARG A 26 -10.27 -5.01 -2.18
CA ARG A 26 -8.82 -5.16 -2.03
C ARG A 26 -8.11 -5.13 -3.37
N LEU A 27 -6.86 -4.67 -3.33
CA LEU A 27 -5.95 -4.69 -4.46
C LEU A 27 -4.63 -5.38 -4.12
N GLY A 28 -4.05 -6.05 -5.10
CA GLY A 28 -2.65 -6.48 -5.12
C GLY A 28 -1.93 -5.81 -6.29
N ALA A 29 -0.66 -5.46 -6.10
CA ALA A 29 0.15 -4.84 -7.14
C ALA A 29 1.49 -5.57 -7.30
N VAL A 30 2.02 -5.56 -8.53
CA VAL A 30 3.33 -6.10 -8.87
C VAL A 30 4.11 -5.10 -9.71
N ASP A 31 5.41 -4.95 -9.44
CA ASP A 31 6.31 -4.10 -10.22
C ASP A 31 6.63 -4.72 -11.60
N GLU A 32 7.35 -3.98 -12.45
CA GLU A 32 7.77 -4.41 -13.80
C GLU A 32 8.63 -5.69 -13.82
N ASN A 33 9.24 -6.03 -12.68
CA ASN A 33 10.04 -7.24 -12.51
C ASN A 33 9.22 -8.42 -11.94
N GLY A 34 7.93 -8.19 -11.69
CA GLY A 34 7.00 -9.15 -11.10
C GLY A 34 7.18 -9.34 -9.58
N HIS A 35 7.81 -8.40 -8.88
CA HIS A 35 7.82 -8.40 -7.42
C HIS A 35 6.51 -7.87 -6.86
N ILE A 36 6.02 -8.51 -5.80
CA ILE A 36 4.80 -8.07 -5.12
C ILE A 36 5.10 -6.77 -4.35
N VAL A 37 4.34 -5.73 -4.64
CA VAL A 37 4.34 -4.48 -3.87
C VAL A 37 3.44 -4.69 -2.66
N ARG A 38 4.02 -4.63 -1.45
CA ARG A 38 3.26 -4.84 -0.23
C ARG A 38 2.25 -3.71 0.01
N GLY A 39 1.08 -4.07 0.54
CA GLY A 39 -0.01 -3.10 0.76
C GLY A 39 0.35 -1.97 1.72
N ASP A 40 1.22 -2.21 2.71
CA ASP A 40 1.73 -1.18 3.62
C ASP A 40 2.59 -0.13 2.88
N MET A 41 3.39 -0.55 1.91
CA MET A 41 4.16 0.35 1.06
C MET A 41 3.26 1.19 0.13
N ILE A 42 2.19 0.60 -0.39
CA ILE A 42 1.20 1.32 -1.21
C ILE A 42 0.47 2.37 -0.34
N LEU A 43 0.08 1.99 0.88
CA LEU A 43 -0.54 2.90 1.83
C LEU A 43 0.40 4.05 2.20
N LEU A 44 1.68 3.77 2.44
CA LEU A 44 2.69 4.80 2.70
C LEU A 44 2.85 5.74 1.51
N LEU A 45 2.90 5.24 0.27
CA LEU A 45 2.97 6.05 -0.94
C LEU A 45 1.79 7.03 -1.03
N PHE A 46 0.56 6.57 -0.78
CA PHE A 46 -0.62 7.43 -0.75
C PHE A 46 -0.58 8.43 0.42
N GLY A 47 -0.05 8.02 1.57
CA GLY A 47 0.17 8.91 2.70
C GLY A 47 1.12 10.06 2.37
N LEU A 48 2.25 9.77 1.74
CA LEU A 48 3.22 10.80 1.37
C LEU A 48 2.64 11.79 0.33
N ASP A 49 1.90 11.27 -0.66
CA ASP A 49 1.17 12.12 -1.63
C ASP A 49 0.11 13.01 -0.93
N LEU A 50 -0.58 12.47 0.07
CA LEU A 50 -1.52 13.25 0.89
C LEU A 50 -0.81 14.38 1.64
N LEU A 51 0.35 14.13 2.26
CA LEU A 51 1.14 15.14 2.97
C LEU A 51 1.64 16.23 2.01
N GLU A 52 2.11 15.85 0.81
CA GLU A 52 2.52 16.81 -0.21
C GLU A 52 1.37 17.74 -0.61
N LYS A 53 0.16 17.20 -0.77
CA LYS A 53 -1.02 17.96 -1.22
C LYS A 53 -1.71 18.76 -0.13
N ARG A 54 -1.65 18.32 1.13
CA ARG A 54 -2.44 18.89 2.25
C ARG A 54 -1.59 19.51 3.34
N GLY A 55 -0.27 19.33 3.31
CA GLY A 55 0.65 19.79 4.33
C GLY A 55 0.81 18.79 5.49
N PRO A 56 1.63 19.12 6.49
CA PRO A 56 1.90 18.26 7.65
C PRO A 56 0.67 18.08 8.56
N GLY A 57 0.77 17.16 9.54
CA GLY A 57 -0.26 16.85 10.53
C GLY A 57 -1.41 15.98 10.01
N GLN A 58 -1.31 15.42 8.80
CA GLN A 58 -2.33 14.51 8.28
C GLN A 58 -2.24 13.15 8.97
N LYS A 59 -3.39 12.53 9.19
CA LYS A 59 -3.51 11.25 9.88
C LYS A 59 -3.53 10.09 8.90
N LEU A 60 -2.84 9.01 9.26
CA LEU A 60 -2.86 7.75 8.51
C LEU A 60 -3.13 6.60 9.47
N VAL A 61 -4.23 5.88 9.25
CA VAL A 61 -4.59 4.71 10.05
C VAL A 61 -4.04 3.44 9.39
N PHE A 62 -3.39 2.58 10.18
CA PHE A 62 -2.82 1.32 9.72
C PHE A 62 -2.97 0.22 10.78
N ASP A 63 -2.94 -1.05 10.38
CA ASP A 63 -3.09 -2.17 11.32
C ASP A 63 -1.75 -2.69 11.87
N VAL A 64 -1.84 -3.53 12.91
CA VAL A 64 -0.67 -4.12 13.59
C VAL A 64 0.21 -5.04 12.71
N LYS A 65 -0.22 -5.38 11.49
CA LYS A 65 0.55 -6.25 10.58
C LYS A 65 1.42 -5.47 9.60
N CYS A 66 1.25 -4.15 9.52
CA CYS A 66 2.06 -3.31 8.63
C CYS A 66 3.52 -3.26 9.12
N SER A 67 4.45 -3.08 8.19
CA SER A 67 5.87 -2.89 8.53
C SER A 67 6.08 -1.65 9.39
N GLN A 68 7.04 -1.76 10.31
CA GLN A 68 7.54 -0.65 11.13
C GLN A 68 8.01 0.56 10.30
N ALA A 69 8.43 0.33 9.04
CA ALA A 69 8.83 1.41 8.14
C ALA A 69 7.69 2.40 7.85
N LEU A 70 6.43 1.94 7.85
CA LEU A 70 5.27 2.79 7.55
C LEU A 70 5.11 3.94 8.56
N PRO A 71 4.97 3.69 9.88
CA PRO A 71 4.85 4.79 10.84
C PRO A 71 6.09 5.65 10.90
N GLU A 72 7.29 5.06 10.86
CA GLU A 72 8.55 5.79 10.96
C GLU A 72 8.76 6.79 9.82
N VAL A 73 8.53 6.35 8.57
CA VAL A 73 8.68 7.22 7.40
C VAL A 73 7.57 8.27 7.35
N PHE A 74 6.34 7.90 7.68
CA PHE A 74 5.22 8.84 7.65
C PHE A 74 5.35 9.93 8.71
N GLU A 75 5.78 9.58 9.92
CA GLU A 75 6.07 10.55 10.99
C GLU A 75 7.25 11.46 10.63
N ALA A 76 8.34 10.90 10.07
CA ALA A 76 9.48 11.68 9.59
C ALA A 76 9.10 12.68 8.47
N ALA A 77 8.07 12.37 7.68
CA ALA A 77 7.52 13.27 6.67
C ALA A 77 6.55 14.32 7.24
N GLY A 78 6.32 14.34 8.55
CA GLY A 78 5.44 15.28 9.25
C GLY A 78 3.99 14.84 9.34
N GLY A 79 3.69 13.55 9.12
CA GLY A 79 2.37 12.96 9.33
C GLY A 79 2.15 12.42 10.75
N GLU A 80 0.91 12.06 11.04
CA GLU A 80 0.47 11.44 12.30
C GLU A 80 0.02 9.98 12.05
N PRO A 81 0.90 8.98 12.24
CA PRO A 81 0.53 7.58 12.08
C PRO A 81 -0.31 7.09 13.28
N ILE A 82 -1.42 6.42 13.02
CA ILE A 82 -2.35 5.89 14.02
C ILE A 82 -2.48 4.37 13.83
N MET A 83 -1.86 3.61 14.73
CA MET A 83 -2.00 2.16 14.73
C MET A 83 -3.38 1.75 15.27
N TRP A 84 -4.04 0.81 14.61
CA TRP A 84 -5.32 0.27 15.02
C TRP A 84 -5.40 -1.26 14.90
N LYS A 85 -6.48 -1.84 15.40
CA LYS A 85 -6.75 -3.28 15.28
C LYS A 85 -6.99 -3.66 13.82
N THR A 86 -6.55 -4.86 13.44
CA THR A 86 -6.85 -5.47 12.14
C THR A 86 -8.35 -5.69 11.97
N GLY A 87 -8.88 -5.33 10.80
CA GLY A 87 -10.25 -5.61 10.40
C GLY A 87 -10.88 -4.43 9.66
N HIS A 88 -11.57 -4.69 8.56
CA HIS A 88 -12.25 -3.65 7.77
C HIS A 88 -13.55 -3.15 8.45
N SER A 89 -14.05 -3.88 9.44
CA SER A 89 -15.24 -3.55 10.24
C SER A 89 -14.88 -3.52 11.72
N LEU A 90 -15.26 -2.44 12.41
CA LEU A 90 -15.36 -2.44 13.87
C LEU A 90 -16.52 -3.36 14.26
N GLN A 91 -16.23 -4.60 14.65
CA GLN A 91 -17.09 -5.38 15.54
C GLN A 91 -16.56 -5.31 16.97
#